data_AF-A0AA91GS85-F1
#
_entry.id   AF-A0AA91GS85-F1
#
_cell.length_a   1.000
_cell.length_b   1.000
_cell.length_c   1.000
_cell.angle_alpha   90.00
_cell.angle_beta   90.00
_cell.angle_gamma   90.00
#
_symmetry.space_group_name_H-M   'P 1'
#
loop_
_entity.id
_entity.type
_entity.pdbx_description
1 polymer ?
#
loop_
_entity_poly.entity_id
_entity_poly.type
_entity_poly.pdbx_seq_one_letter_code
_entity_poly.pdbx_strand_id
1 'polypeptide(L)' 'MSLYFHPWEFTDITSFRMPNYITKDSGKEMLDRLEEYLIWLKSQGEFICFSEFDETFRR' A
#
# COMPACT_ATOMS: atom_id res chain seq x y z
N MET A 1 6.95 -6.26 -9.60
CA MET A 1 5.95 -5.21 -9.29
C MET A 1 6.31 -4.64 -7.93
N SER A 2 6.30 -3.31 -7.75
CA SER A 2 6.67 -2.66 -6.49
C SER A 2 5.49 -1.83 -5.99
N LEU A 3 5.09 -2.05 -4.74
CA LEU A 3 4.04 -1.28 -4.08
C LEU A 3 4.69 -0.22 -3.21
N TYR A 4 4.27 1.04 -3.38
CA TYR A 4 4.78 2.17 -2.61
C TYR A 4 3.61 2.96 -2.08
N PHE A 5 3.63 3.24 -0.76
CA PHE A 5 2.57 3.94 -0.07
C PHE A 5 3.16 5.03 0.80
N HIS A 6 2.46 6.16 0.86
CA HIS A 6 2.82 7.26 1.73
C HIS A 6 2.13 7.13 3.10
N PRO A 7 2.82 7.41 4.22
CA PRO A 7 2.27 7.22 5.56
C PRO A 7 0.96 7.99 5.83
N TRP A 8 0.77 9.14 5.16
CA TRP A 8 -0.42 9.96 5.33
C TRP A 8 -1.68 9.36 4.68
N GLU A 9 -1.54 8.38 3.77
CA GLU A 9 -2.67 7.70 3.13
C GLU A 9 -3.43 6.80 4.11
N PHE A 10 -2.75 6.34 5.17
CA PHE A 10 -3.31 5.49 6.22
C PHE A 10 -3.79 6.29 7.44
N THR A 11 -3.53 7.60 7.46
CA THR A 11 -3.95 8.48 8.54
C THR A 11 -5.25 9.15 8.14
N ASP A 12 -6.21 9.26 9.07
CA ASP A 12 -7.44 10.00 8.83
C ASP A 12 -7.13 11.50 8.75
N ILE A 13 -6.93 11.97 7.52
CA ILE A 13 -6.64 13.37 7.20
C ILE A 13 -7.88 14.13 6.75
N THR A 14 -9.08 13.57 6.93
CA THR A 14 -10.36 14.24 6.58
C THR A 14 -10.56 15.55 7.33
N SER A 15 -9.93 15.70 8.51
CA SER A 15 -9.92 16.93 9.31
C SER A 15 -9.05 18.05 8.71
N PHE A 16 -8.12 17.73 7.81
CA PHE A 16 -7.37 18.72 7.05
C PHE A 16 -8.17 19.06 5.80
N ARG A 17 -8.31 20.36 5.48
CA ARG A 17 -8.99 20.86 4.26
C ARG A 17 -8.19 20.54 2.99
N MET A 18 -7.96 19.27 2.75
CA MET A 18 -7.31 18.72 1.57
C MET A 18 -8.37 18.46 0.49
N PRO A 19 -8.00 18.46 -0.79
CA PRO A 19 -8.91 18.14 -1.88
C PRO A 19 -9.55 16.74 -1.70
N ASN A 20 -10.85 16.65 -1.99
CA ASN A 20 -11.63 15.41 -1.79
C ASN A 20 -11.05 14.18 -2.49
N TYR A 21 -10.28 14.31 -3.58
CA TYR A 21 -9.67 13.15 -4.23
C TYR A 21 -8.47 12.56 -3.46
N ILE A 22 -7.96 13.28 -2.45
CA ILE A 22 -6.88 12.84 -1.55
C ILE A 22 -7.46 12.28 -0.25
N THR A 23 -8.62 12.78 0.18
CA THR A 23 -9.26 12.38 1.45
C THR A 23 -10.33 11.31 1.27
N LYS A 24 -10.87 11.14 0.05
CA LYS A 24 -11.85 10.11 -0.25
C LYS A 24 -11.18 8.74 -0.14
N ASP A 25 -11.75 7.90 0.71
CA ASP A 25 -11.28 6.57 1.09
C ASP A 25 -10.03 6.58 2.00
N SER A 26 -9.63 7.71 2.60
CA SER A 26 -8.48 7.79 3.53
C SER A 26 -8.78 7.21 4.92
N GLY A 27 -7.73 6.76 5.64
CA GLY A 27 -7.85 6.20 6.98
C GLY A 27 -8.17 4.70 7.00
N LYS A 28 -9.15 4.28 7.81
CA LYS A 28 -9.47 2.86 8.01
C LYS A 28 -9.94 2.16 6.74
N GLU A 29 -10.69 2.87 5.89
CA GLU A 29 -11.17 2.33 4.62
C GLU A 29 -10.02 2.01 3.64
N MET A 30 -8.98 2.86 3.56
CA MET A 30 -7.77 2.57 2.79
C MET A 30 -7.05 1.34 3.34
N LEU A 31 -6.99 1.21 4.67
CA LEU A 31 -6.34 0.08 5.33
C LEU A 31 -7.05 -1.24 5.01
N ASP A 32 -8.37 -1.27 5.14
CA ASP A 32 -9.18 -2.46 4.86
C ASP A 32 -9.04 -2.87 3.38
N ARG A 33 -9.05 -1.90 2.45
CA ARG A 33 -8.82 -2.16 1.00
C ARG A 33 -7.41 -2.65 0.71
N LEU A 34 -6.40 -2.11 1.39
CA LEU A 34 -5.02 -2.59 1.25
C LEU A 34 -4.90 -4.03 1.78
N GLU A 35 -5.53 -4.35 2.90
CA GLU A 35 -5.55 -5.71 3.46
C GLU A 35 -6.20 -6.70 2.48
N GLU A 36 -7.38 -6.40 1.96
CA GLU A 36 -8.04 -7.23 0.94
C GLU A 36 -7.17 -7.42 -0.30
N TYR A 37 -6.51 -6.36 -0.75
CA TYR A 37 -5.61 -6.40 -1.90
C TYR A 37 -4.37 -7.25 -1.64
N LEU A 38 -3.76 -7.15 -0.45
CA LEU A 38 -2.60 -7.95 -0.06
C LEU A 38 -2.96 -9.43 0.10
N ILE A 39 -4.13 -9.74 0.67
CA ILE A 39 -4.65 -11.12 0.76
C ILE A 39 -4.84 -11.69 -0.64
N TRP A 40 -5.44 -10.92 -1.55
CA TRP A 40 -5.59 -11.34 -2.94
C TRP A 40 -4.24 -11.55 -3.62
N LEU A 41 -3.30 -10.61 -3.49
CA LEU A 41 -1.96 -10.73 -4.07
C LEU A 41 -1.18 -11.94 -3.54
N LYS A 42 -1.35 -12.30 -2.26
CA LYS A 42 -0.74 -13.49 -1.67
C LYS A 42 -1.19 -14.78 -2.38
N SER A 43 -2.40 -14.79 -2.92
CA SER A 43 -2.88 -15.93 -3.74
C SER A 43 -2.26 -15.97 -5.13
N GLN A 44 -1.72 -14.84 -5.62
CA GLN A 44 -1.18 -14.70 -6.97
C GLN A 44 0.35 -14.85 -7.04
N GLY A 45 1.06 -14.76 -5.91
CA GLY A 45 2.51 -14.91 -5.88
C GLY A 45 3.15 -14.69 -4.52
N GLU A 46 4.47 -14.69 -4.49
CA GLU A 46 5.27 -14.50 -3.28
C GLU A 46 5.66 -13.03 -3.08
N PHE A 47 5.61 -12.59 -1.83
CA PHE A 47 6.15 -11.30 -1.43
C PHE A 47 7.62 -11.47 -1.07
N ILE A 48 8.47 -10.74 -1.79
CA ILE A 48 9.91 -10.69 -1.51
C ILE A 48 10.30 -9.27 -1.08
N CYS A 49 11.27 -9.18 -0.18
CA CYS A 49 11.91 -7.91 0.13
C CYS A 49 12.74 -7.44 -1.06
N PHE A 50 12.92 -6.12 -1.19
CA PHE A 50 13.79 -5.56 -2.21
C PHE A 50 15.24 -6.05 -2.09
N SER A 51 15.72 -6.34 -0.87
CA SER A 51 17.05 -6.93 -0.64
C SER A 51 17.17 -8.32 -1.27
N GLU A 52 16.14 -9.16 -1.13
CA GLU A 52 16.11 -10.51 -1.71
C GLU A 52 16.04 -10.46 -3.25
N PHE A 53 15.35 -9.45 -3.79
CA PHE A 53 15.35 -9.17 -5.22
C PHE A 53 16.74 -8.77 -5.73
N ASP A 54 17.45 -7.84 -5.06
CA ASP A 54 18.81 -7.42 -5.46
C ASP A 54 19.78 -8.61 -5.44
N GLU A 55 19.75 -9.43 -4.39
CA GLU A 55 20.63 -10.61 -4.28
C GLU A 55 20.36 -11.67 -5.36
N THR A 56 19.09 -11.87 -5.71
CA THR A 56 18.70 -12.90 -6.69
C THR A 56 19.01 -12.50 -8.13
N PHE A 57 18.83 -11.23 -8.49
CA PHE A 57 18.89 -10.77 -9.89
C PHE A 57 20.20 -10.03 -10.26
N ARG A 58 21.05 -9.69 -9.29
CA ARG A 58 22.34 -9.02 -9.53
C ARG A 58 23.53 -9.99 -9.69
N ARG A 59 23.27 -11.29 -9.83
CA ARG A 59 24.27 -12.32 -10.18
C ARG A 59 24.48 -12.45 -11.67
#